data_AF-A0A3B9PX84-F1
#
_entry.id   AF-A0A3B9PX84-F1
#
_cell.length_a   1.000
_cell.length_b   1.000
_cell.length_c   1.000
_cell.angle_alpha   90.00
_cell.angle_beta   90.00
_cell.angle_gamma   90.00
#
_symmetry.space_group_name_H-M   'P 1'
#
loop_
_entity.id
_entity.type
_entity.pdbx_description
1 polymer ?
#
loop_
_entity_poly.entity_id
_entity_poly.type
_entity_poly.pdbx_seq_one_letter_code
_entity_poly.pdbx_strand_id
1 'polypeptide(L)' 'MEQLTIIRPACREKRKEKRLSTILEGSTSGLSCEVINTIEELEQADLRNKRILFAVSLGVSGINLELYAMLKKIRTT' A
#
# COMPACT_ATOMS: atom_id res chain seq x y z
N MET A 1 2.23 5.67 -20.76
CA MET A 1 1.20 5.35 -19.76
C MET A 1 1.78 5.66 -18.40
N GLU A 2 1.08 6.46 -17.59
CA GLU A 2 1.55 6.81 -16.25
C GLU A 2 1.31 5.62 -15.31
N GLN A 3 2.38 5.13 -14.68
CA GLN A 3 2.34 3.99 -13.77
C GLN A 3 2.05 4.49 -12.34
N LEU A 4 1.09 3.85 -11.66
CA LEU A 4 0.70 4.15 -10.29
C LEU A 4 1.28 3.08 -9.35
N THR A 5 2.07 3.49 -8.35
CA THR A 5 2.51 2.59 -7.28
C THR A 5 1.54 2.70 -6.12
N ILE A 6 0.98 1.57 -5.69
CA ILE A 6 0.02 1.48 -4.62
C ILE A 6 0.71 0.82 -3.42
N ILE A 7 0.90 1.58 -2.35
CA ILE A 7 1.38 1.04 -1.09
C ILE A 7 0.15 0.64 -0.27
N ARG A 8 -0.06 -0.67 -0.16
CA ARG A 8 -1.19 -1.31 0.51
C ARG A 8 -0.68 -2.29 1.57
N PRO A 9 -0.23 -1.80 2.74
CA PRO A 9 0.41 -2.63 3.75
C PRO A 9 -0.49 -3.77 4.20
N ALA A 10 0.02 -4.99 4.18
CA ALA A 10 -0.74 -6.19 4.51
C ALA A 10 -1.35 -6.12 5.92
N CYS A 11 -2.62 -6.45 6.05
CA CYS A 11 -3.30 -6.53 7.34
C CYS A 11 -3.40 -8.00 7.78
N ARG A 12 -3.08 -8.29 9.04
CA ARG A 12 -3.27 -9.64 9.61
C ARG A 12 -4.74 -10.10 9.53
N GLU A 13 -5.67 -9.15 9.55
CA GLU A 13 -7.10 -9.40 9.51
C GLU A 13 -7.66 -9.26 8.08
N LYS A 14 -7.37 -10.24 7.21
CA LYS A 14 -7.75 -10.22 5.78
C LYS A 14 -9.22 -9.88 5.50
N ARG A 15 -10.14 -10.23 6.41
CA ARG A 15 -11.58 -9.92 6.27
C ARG A 15 -11.87 -8.43 6.16
N LYS A 16 -11.02 -7.57 6.74
CA LYS A 16 -11.19 -6.10 6.75
C LYS A 16 -10.64 -5.42 5.50
N GLU A 17 -9.88 -6.13 4.69
CA GLU A 17 -9.31 -5.57 3.45
C GLU A 17 -10.35 -5.48 2.33
N LYS A 18 -11.40 -6.31 2.37
CA LYS A 18 -12.33 -6.49 1.25
C LYS A 18 -12.93 -5.18 0.73
N ARG A 19 -13.43 -4.32 1.62
CA ARG A 19 -14.02 -3.03 1.22
C ARG A 19 -13.00 -2.12 0.56
N LEU A 20 -11.78 -2.06 1.10
CA LEU A 20 -10.72 -1.21 0.55
C LEU A 20 -10.25 -1.74 -0.80
N SER A 21 -10.09 -3.06 -0.94
CA SER A 21 -9.72 -3.70 -2.21
C SER A 21 -10.75 -3.41 -3.31
N THR A 22 -12.05 -3.51 -3.01
CA THR A 22 -13.10 -3.18 -3.99
C THR A 22 -13.06 -1.71 -4.42
N ILE A 23 -12.83 -0.77 -3.49
CA ILE A 23 -12.70 0.66 -3.82
C ILE A 23 -11.46 0.90 -4.69
N LEU A 24 -10.34 0.27 -4.35
CA LEU A 24 -9.09 0.33 -5.10
C LEU A 24 -9.30 -0.16 -6.54
N GLU A 25 -9.81 -1.38 -6.70
CA GLU A 25 -10.06 -2.00 -8.02
C GLU A 25 -10.95 -1.11 -8.90
N GLY A 26 -12.02 -0.54 -8.33
CA GLY A 26 -12.89 0.38 -9.07
C GLY A 26 -12.22 1.70 -9.43
N SER A 27 -11.38 2.23 -8.54
CA SER A 27 -10.73 3.55 -8.72
C SER A 27 -9.49 3.50 -9.61
N THR A 28 -8.84 2.34 -9.71
CA THR A 28 -7.61 2.15 -10.50
C THR A 28 -7.84 1.32 -11.76
N SER A 29 -9.09 1.02 -12.10
CA SER A 29 -9.44 0.33 -13.34
C SER A 29 -8.91 1.08 -14.57
N GLY A 30 -8.17 0.39 -15.43
CA GLY A 30 -7.55 0.96 -16.63
C GLY A 30 -6.19 1.65 -16.40
N LEU A 31 -5.69 1.72 -15.17
CA LEU A 31 -4.34 2.20 -14.86
C LEU A 31 -3.34 1.05 -14.75
N SER A 32 -2.09 1.29 -15.17
CA SER A 32 -0.99 0.38 -14.88
C SER A 32 -0.58 0.55 -13.42
N CYS A 33 -0.86 -0.46 -12.59
CA CYS A 33 -0.64 -0.40 -11.15
C CYS A 33 0.40 -1.43 -10.69
N GLU A 34 1.33 -0.98 -9.86
CA GLU A 34 2.26 -1.81 -9.10
C GLU A 34 1.83 -1.78 -7.62
N VAL A 35 1.70 -2.93 -6.96
CA VAL A 35 1.23 -2.99 -5.56
C VAL A 35 2.35 -3.47 -4.65
N ILE A 36 2.62 -2.70 -3.59
CA ILE A 36 3.56 -3.01 -2.51
C ILE A 36 2.77 -3.29 -1.24
N ASN A 37 2.89 -4.50 -0.71
CA ASN A 37 2.16 -5.00 0.45
C ASN A 37 3.04 -5.17 1.69
N THR A 38 4.36 -5.36 1.55
CA THR A 38 5.26 -5.57 2.70
C THR A 38 6.43 -4.62 2.71
N ILE A 39 7.05 -4.44 3.88
CA ILE A 39 8.26 -3.66 4.05
C ILE A 39 9.40 -4.19 3.17
N GLU A 40 9.54 -5.50 3.03
CA GLU A 40 10.58 -6.10 2.19
C GLU A 40 10.41 -5.70 0.73
N GLU A 41 9.16 -5.69 0.21
CA GLU A 41 8.86 -5.19 -1.14
C GLU A 41 9.17 -3.70 -1.26
N LEU A 42 8.84 -2.90 -0.24
CA LEU A 42 9.14 -1.46 -0.21
C LEU A 42 10.64 -1.18 -0.25
N GLU A 43 11.45 -1.98 0.46
CA GLU A 43 12.91 -1.81 0.50
C GLU A 43 13.60 -2.09 -0.83
N GLN A 44 13.00 -2.90 -1.68
CA GLN A 44 13.50 -3.19 -3.03
C GLN A 44 12.96 -2.22 -4.08
N ALA A 45 11.94 -1.42 -3.76
CA ALA A 45 11.30 -0.53 -4.71
C ALA A 45 12.01 0.84 -4.79
N ASP A 46 12.33 1.29 -6.01
CA ASP A 46 12.67 2.69 -6.25
C ASP A 46 11.37 3.51 -6.40
N LEU A 47 11.14 4.44 -5.46
CA LEU A 47 9.94 5.28 -5.41
C LEU A 47 10.16 6.69 -6.00
N ARG A 48 11.37 7.02 -6.45
CA ARG A 48 11.69 8.36 -6.96
C ARG A 48 10.90 8.66 -8.23
N ASN A 49 10.31 9.85 -8.30
CA ASN A 49 9.50 10.32 -9.42
C ASN A 49 8.29 9.44 -9.77
N LYS A 50 7.87 8.53 -8.87
CA LYS A 50 6.66 7.71 -9.05
C LYS A 50 5.45 8.42 -8.46
N ARG A 51 4.27 8.14 -9.03
CA ARG A 51 2.99 8.49 -8.40
C ARG A 51 2.63 7.41 -7.41
N ILE A 52 2.39 7.81 -6.16
CA ILE A 52 2.22 6.87 -5.05
C ILE A 52 0.84 7.08 -4.43
N LEU A 53 0.07 6.00 -4.31
CA LEU A 53 -1.19 5.94 -3.58
C LEU A 53 -1.02 5.08 -2.33
N PHE A 54 -1.22 5.66 -1.15
CA PHE A 54 -1.33 4.90 0.09
C PHE A 54 -2.76 4.44 0.30
N ALA A 55 -2.98 3.14 0.36
CA ALA A 55 -4.29 2.54 0.60
C ALA A 55 -4.19 1.58 1.79
N VAL A 56 -4.47 2.09 2.99
CA VAL A 56 -4.24 1.36 4.24
C VAL A 56 -5.54 0.78 4.78
N SER A 57 -5.56 -0.52 5.02
CA SER A 57 -6.58 -1.16 5.87
C SER A 57 -6.13 -1.15 7.33
N LEU A 58 -7.03 -0.78 8.23
CA LEU A 58 -6.77 -0.75 9.69
C LEU A 58 -7.35 -2.01 10.36
N GLY A 59 -6.61 -2.56 11.34
CA GLY A 59 -7.07 -3.67 12.19
C GLY A 59 -8.09 -3.24 13.26
N VAL A 60 -8.50 -4.15 14.16
CA VAL A 60 -9.47 -3.83 15.26
C VAL A 60 -9.02 -2.65 16.09
N SER A 61 -7.73 -2.59 16.41
CA SER A 61 -7.15 -1.52 17.23
C SER A 61 -6.88 -0.23 16.45
N GLY A 62 -7.35 -0.12 15.19
CA GLY A 62 -7.12 1.07 14.36
C GLY A 62 -5.68 1.21 13.86
N ILE A 63 -4.85 0.17 13.99
CA ILE A 63 -3.44 0.17 13.57
C ILE A 63 -3.18 -0.86 12.47
N ASN A 64 -2.12 -0.61 11.71
CA ASN A 64 -1.52 -1.56 10.78
C ASN A 64 0.00 -1.57 11.03
N LEU A 65 0.52 -2.65 11.61
CA LEU A 65 1.94 -2.74 11.99
C LEU A 65 2.88 -2.68 10.78
N GLU A 66 2.43 -3.22 9.65
CA GLU A 66 3.16 -3.19 8.38
C GLU A 66 3.33 -1.75 7.90
N LEU A 67 2.26 -0.93 8.01
CA LEU A 67 2.33 0.49 7.72
C LEU A 67 3.39 1.20 8.58
N TYR A 68 3.46 0.91 9.89
CA TYR A 68 4.44 1.55 10.76
C TYR A 68 5.88 1.17 10.38
N ALA A 69 6.13 -0.08 9.99
CA ALA A 69 7.43 -0.50 9.48
C ALA A 69 7.81 0.27 8.20
N MET A 70 6.88 0.36 7.25
CA MET A 70 7.03 1.12 6.01
C MET A 70 7.30 2.61 6.25
N LEU A 71 6.48 3.27 7.08
CA LEU A 71 6.65 4.69 7.41
C LEU A 71 7.98 4.96 8.12
N LYS A 72 8.41 4.05 9.00
CA LYS A 72 9.72 4.16 9.66
C LYS A 72 10.84 4.16 8.63
N LYS A 73 10.79 3.26 7.63
CA LYS A 73 11.76 3.20 6.54
C LYS A 73 11.76 4.49 5.72
N ILE A 74 10.60 4.95 5.27
CA ILE A 74 10.46 6.19 4.48
C ILE A 74 11.05 7.38 5.24
N ARG A 75 10.77 7.51 6.55
CA ARG A 75 11.31 8.59 7.38
C ARG A 75 12.83 8.57 7.51
N THR A 76 13.44 7.38 7.51
CA THR A 76 14.90 7.21 7.70
C THR A 76 15.70 7.25 6.39
N THR A 77 15.02 7.40 5.25
CA THR A 77 15.64 7.49 3.92
C THR A 77 15.70 8.95 3.49
#